data_AF-A0A921YMV1-F1
#
_entry.id   AF-A0A921YMV1-F1
#
_cell.length_a   1.000
_cell.length_b   1.000
_cell.length_c   1.000
_cell.angle_alpha   90.00
_cell.angle_beta   90.00
_cell.angle_gamma   90.00
#
_symmetry.space_group_name_H-M   'P 1'
#
loop_
_entity.id
_entity.type
_entity.pdbx_description
1 polymer ?
#
loop_
_entity_poly.entity_id
_entity_poly.type
_entity_poly.pdbx_seq_one_letter_code
_entity_poly.pdbx_strand_id
1 'polypeptide(L)'
;MNDDKNSVFIDIKQSINYTEKLLYSTKKKMIKQTKNTPKKPSESAIKKYILPGSKPLDVKNFKRADFLLPCKLFTKSQEKERLRKRLAIKADEEYKIISTDMQNRLHVISSPNGVRAITDVDKDFYRYFDVRPMYNYAPLYKSFKCLLSKLIRIKQEIGYRKDNILNIEVNHNKELKMYNETAKRCTEQAKYFDTFISDDYQQSMACLNKWNDLAVKLNEKVLEMQCLAGEIFTTKSRLVGLDYMYGLQQKYGRFLYYLSPPSWRAKHREFARSVEIEAKGFDFGMSNEDDAFNVIFEKMKRECSSGLVRPPLYFEDAADLMTIFDTIGKQQQYHFTQVGQVAPHAKSLMEGIKILKELIAQDSISINNTIKNFETILNFDEERSAQLEFSFFKLVYGSFYNSVGAPEVLELQLHLNFCYEKVFSEKPMSMDIVTVARALESCYLDYNKRLDALQSGKIKMAVLKCIEIERHKFKRAKVAARELRNFSRLERNLRRACEPPVSSRSAVVPVVKRVDNKKMRDQKIKAKAVTKQYNITDSEKEYLTLFTDWTENEDPANYLRDFTDSKE
;
A
#
# COMPACT_ATOMS: atom_id res chain seq x y z
N MET A 1 35.15 -22.47 4.61
CA MET A 1 36.07 -23.59 4.40
C MET A 1 37.18 -23.10 3.50
N ASN A 2 38.39 -23.16 4.06
CA ASN A 2 39.75 -23.16 3.49
C ASN A 2 40.02 -22.48 2.15
N ASP A 3 40.86 -21.44 2.26
CA ASP A 3 42.17 -21.29 1.62
C ASP A 3 42.32 -21.67 0.15
N ASP A 4 42.53 -20.65 -0.67
CA ASP A 4 43.55 -20.69 -1.72
C ASP A 4 44.05 -19.26 -2.01
N LYS A 5 45.08 -18.85 -1.26
CA LYS A 5 45.89 -17.66 -1.57
C LYS A 5 47.32 -18.11 -1.81
N ASN A 6 47.59 -18.61 -3.01
CA ASN A 6 48.92 -18.67 -3.62
C ASN A 6 48.76 -18.85 -5.13
N SER A 7 48.54 -17.74 -5.86
CA SER A 7 48.74 -17.71 -7.31
C SER A 7 49.83 -16.69 -7.65
N VAL A 8 50.93 -17.20 -8.20
CA VAL A 8 52.06 -16.43 -8.72
C VAL A 8 51.67 -15.95 -10.12
N PHE A 9 51.60 -14.63 -10.31
CA PHE A 9 51.48 -14.03 -11.64
C PHE A 9 52.83 -14.12 -12.36
N ILE A 10 52.90 -14.92 -13.43
CA ILE A 10 54.00 -14.89 -14.40
C ILE A 10 53.52 -14.07 -15.59
N ASP A 11 54.13 -12.91 -15.76
CA ASP A 11 53.83 -11.98 -16.85
C ASP A 11 54.58 -12.43 -18.12
N ILE A 12 53.86 -13.05 -19.05
CA ILE A 12 54.41 -13.48 -20.34
C ILE A 12 54.27 -12.32 -21.33
N LYS A 13 55.42 -11.72 -21.70
CA LYS A 13 55.48 -10.69 -22.75
C LYS A 13 54.91 -11.23 -24.06
N GLN A 14 53.93 -10.49 -24.58
CA GLN A 14 53.29 -10.70 -25.88
C GLN A 14 54.33 -10.78 -27.00
N SER A 15 54.18 -11.80 -27.84
CA SER A 15 54.95 -12.02 -29.06
C SER A 15 54.66 -10.94 -30.09
N ILE A 16 55.74 -10.42 -30.67
CA ILE A 16 55.71 -9.52 -31.82
C ILE A 16 55.31 -10.34 -33.05
N ASN A 17 54.18 -9.97 -33.65
CA ASN A 17 53.70 -10.52 -34.92
C ASN A 17 54.67 -10.13 -36.06
N TYR A 18 55.34 -11.11 -36.65
CA TYR A 18 55.97 -10.97 -37.96
C TYR A 18 54.94 -11.28 -39.05
N THR A 19 54.52 -10.27 -39.80
CA THR A 19 53.85 -10.46 -41.08
C THR A 19 54.89 -10.46 -42.19
N GLU A 20 55.03 -11.61 -42.83
CA GLU A 20 55.79 -11.84 -44.04
C GLU A 20 54.98 -11.34 -45.24
N LYS A 21 55.39 -10.23 -45.86
CA LYS A 21 54.94 -9.83 -47.21
C LYS A 21 56.04 -9.04 -47.94
N LEU A 22 56.42 -9.59 -49.08
CA LEU A 22 56.92 -8.92 -50.29
C LEU A 22 58.40 -8.50 -50.37
N LEU A 23 59.17 -9.47 -50.86
CA LEU A 23 60.06 -9.38 -52.03
C LEU A 23 60.00 -8.10 -52.89
N TYR A 24 61.20 -7.71 -53.33
CA TYR A 24 61.62 -6.79 -54.41
C TYR A 24 62.18 -5.43 -53.97
N SER A 25 63.52 -5.35 -53.90
CA SER A 25 64.35 -4.25 -54.42
C SER A 25 65.71 -4.23 -53.72
N THR A 26 66.72 -4.91 -54.27
CA THR A 26 68.13 -4.62 -53.96
C THR A 26 68.86 -4.16 -55.21
N LYS A 27 69.09 -2.84 -55.26
CA LYS A 27 69.90 -2.15 -56.28
C LYS A 27 71.35 -2.60 -56.18
N LYS A 28 71.88 -3.16 -57.28
CA LYS A 28 73.31 -3.37 -57.52
C LYS A 28 74.03 -2.01 -57.59
N LYS A 29 74.99 -1.77 -56.68
CA LYS A 29 76.01 -0.72 -56.84
C LYS A 29 77.11 -1.27 -57.76
N MET A 30 77.21 -0.71 -58.97
CA MET A 30 78.35 -0.88 -59.87
C MET A 30 79.52 -0.03 -59.37
N ILE A 31 80.64 -0.67 -59.01
CA ILE A 31 81.94 0.00 -58.91
C ILE A 31 82.62 -0.16 -60.27
N LYS A 32 82.77 0.95 -60.99
CA LYS A 32 83.52 1.07 -62.24
C LYS A 32 85.02 1.08 -61.92
N GLN A 33 85.76 0.07 -62.36
CA GLN A 33 87.22 0.17 -62.49
C GLN A 33 87.57 0.60 -63.93
N THR A 34 88.13 1.80 -64.02
CA THR A 34 88.68 2.41 -65.23
C THR A 34 89.97 1.71 -65.66
N LYS A 35 90.01 1.23 -66.91
CA LYS A 35 91.21 0.70 -67.56
C LYS A 35 92.19 1.84 -67.88
N ASN A 36 93.33 1.86 -67.20
CA ASN A 36 94.50 2.62 -67.62
C ASN A 36 95.20 1.87 -68.77
N THR A 37 95.21 2.47 -69.96
CA THR A 37 96.09 2.06 -71.07
C THR A 37 97.25 3.04 -71.20
N PRO A 38 98.51 2.65 -70.92
CA PRO A 38 99.67 3.41 -71.37
C PRO A 38 99.98 3.07 -72.84
N LYS A 39 100.11 4.12 -73.66
CA LYS A 39 100.55 4.07 -75.07
C LYS A 39 101.95 3.44 -75.18
N LYS A 40 102.14 2.55 -76.16
CA LYS A 40 103.47 2.05 -76.57
C LYS A 40 104.24 3.14 -77.34
N PRO A 41 105.56 3.29 -77.13
CA PRO A 41 106.43 4.09 -78.00
C PRO A 41 106.68 3.37 -79.34
N SER A 42 106.91 4.17 -80.40
CA SER A 42 107.05 3.77 -81.80
C SER A 42 108.29 2.92 -82.11
N GLU A 43 108.18 2.06 -83.13
CA GLU A 43 109.15 1.05 -83.59
C GLU A 43 110.50 1.58 -84.09
N SER A 44 110.67 2.91 -84.22
CA SER A 44 111.92 3.53 -84.67
C SER A 44 113.05 3.54 -83.63
N ALA A 45 112.77 3.29 -82.35
CA ALA A 45 113.79 3.23 -81.30
C ALA A 45 114.46 1.83 -81.16
N ILE A 46 113.91 0.79 -81.80
CA ILE A 46 114.31 -0.61 -81.56
C ILE A 46 115.44 -1.06 -82.49
N LYS A 47 115.80 -0.28 -83.51
CA LYS A 47 116.89 -0.61 -84.46
C LYS A 47 118.32 -0.30 -83.97
N LYS A 48 118.50 0.24 -82.76
CA LYS A 48 119.83 0.57 -82.19
C LYS A 48 120.42 -0.45 -81.21
N TYR A 49 119.73 -1.56 -80.94
CA TYR A 49 120.19 -2.56 -79.96
C TYR A 49 120.09 -3.97 -80.53
N ILE A 50 120.98 -4.28 -81.48
CA ILE A 50 121.31 -5.67 -81.86
C ILE A 50 122.63 -5.99 -81.15
N LEU A 51 122.65 -7.07 -80.36
CA LEU A 51 123.86 -7.53 -79.67
C LEU A 51 124.59 -8.61 -80.50
N PRO A 52 125.94 -8.59 -80.56
CA PRO A 52 126.73 -9.44 -81.44
C PRO A 52 126.82 -10.90 -80.96
N GLY A 53 127.06 -11.80 -81.91
CA GLY A 53 127.17 -13.25 -81.68
C GLY A 53 128.34 -13.70 -80.79
N SER A 54 128.05 -14.74 -80.02
CA SER A 54 128.94 -15.80 -79.50
C SER A 54 130.37 -15.43 -79.07
N LYS A 55 130.52 -14.70 -77.95
CA LYS A 55 131.61 -14.86 -76.96
C LYS A 55 131.09 -14.54 -75.55
N PRO A 56 131.49 -15.28 -74.49
CA PRO A 56 131.05 -15.01 -73.12
C PRO A 56 131.63 -13.68 -72.61
N LEU A 57 130.76 -12.81 -72.09
CA LEU A 57 131.09 -11.44 -71.65
C LEU A 57 131.56 -11.41 -70.19
N ASP A 58 132.60 -10.62 -69.94
CA ASP A 58 133.31 -10.48 -68.66
C ASP A 58 132.46 -9.76 -67.58
N VAL A 59 132.51 -10.27 -66.34
CA VAL A 59 131.54 -10.05 -65.25
C VAL A 59 131.48 -8.59 -64.74
N LYS A 60 132.47 -7.76 -65.09
CA LYS A 60 132.56 -6.36 -64.63
C LYS A 60 131.63 -5.38 -65.36
N ASN A 61 131.00 -5.78 -66.47
CA ASN A 61 130.16 -4.89 -67.28
C ASN A 61 128.64 -4.94 -67.00
N PHE A 62 128.18 -5.79 -66.08
CA PHE A 62 126.74 -5.99 -65.79
C PHE A 62 126.04 -4.82 -65.06
N LYS A 63 126.75 -3.76 -64.67
CA LYS A 63 126.18 -2.64 -63.90
C LYS A 63 125.70 -1.45 -64.74
N ARG A 64 125.90 -1.45 -66.06
CA ARG A 64 125.42 -0.36 -66.92
C ARG A 64 123.94 -0.54 -67.28
N ALA A 65 123.14 0.50 -67.03
CA ALA A 65 121.70 0.52 -67.27
C ALA A 65 121.32 0.17 -68.73
N ASP A 66 122.22 0.49 -69.67
CA ASP A 66 122.05 0.28 -71.11
C ASP A 66 121.99 -1.20 -71.52
N PHE A 67 122.52 -2.12 -70.72
CA PHE A 67 122.43 -3.58 -70.95
C PHE A 67 121.29 -4.24 -70.15
N LEU A 68 120.94 -3.66 -69.00
CA LEU A 68 119.85 -4.17 -68.17
C LEU A 68 118.47 -3.88 -68.79
N LEU A 69 118.29 -2.74 -69.46
CA LEU A 69 116.99 -2.38 -70.06
C LEU A 69 116.58 -3.33 -71.20
N PRO A 70 117.46 -3.65 -72.19
CA PRO A 70 117.16 -4.65 -73.21
C PRO A 70 116.93 -6.04 -72.63
N CYS A 71 117.71 -6.47 -71.64
CA CYS A 71 117.49 -7.75 -70.95
C CYS A 71 116.15 -7.78 -70.20
N LYS A 72 115.74 -6.66 -69.57
CA LYS A 72 114.46 -6.56 -68.84
C LYS A 72 113.26 -6.46 -69.78
N LEU A 73 113.42 -5.88 -70.97
CA LEU A 73 112.42 -5.90 -72.03
C LEU A 73 112.33 -7.27 -72.70
N PHE A 74 113.45 -7.97 -72.88
CA PHE A 74 113.50 -9.33 -73.38
C PHE A 74 112.83 -10.30 -72.40
N THR A 75 113.11 -10.21 -71.09
CA THR A 75 112.41 -11.03 -70.09
C THR A 75 110.92 -10.72 -70.04
N LYS A 76 110.51 -9.44 -70.13
CA LYS A 76 109.09 -9.07 -70.24
C LYS A 76 108.42 -9.58 -71.53
N SER A 77 109.15 -9.60 -72.65
CA SER A 77 108.66 -10.17 -73.91
C SER A 77 108.48 -11.68 -73.79
N GLN A 78 109.48 -12.35 -73.21
CA GLN A 78 109.46 -13.79 -72.96
C GLN A 78 108.36 -14.18 -71.96
N GLU A 79 108.11 -13.36 -70.93
CA GLU A 79 107.00 -13.54 -69.99
C GLU A 79 105.64 -13.35 -70.66
N LYS A 80 105.47 -12.34 -71.52
CA LYS A 80 104.23 -12.19 -72.31
C LYS A 80 103.99 -13.37 -73.24
N GLU A 81 105.04 -13.91 -73.82
CA GLU A 81 104.96 -15.08 -74.70
C GLU A 81 104.65 -16.36 -73.91
N ARG A 82 105.24 -16.54 -72.73
CA ARG A 82 104.88 -17.60 -71.77
C ARG A 82 103.44 -17.48 -71.28
N LEU A 83 102.96 -16.26 -71.05
CA LEU A 83 101.59 -16.01 -70.57
C LEU A 83 100.55 -16.22 -71.68
N ARG A 84 100.88 -15.89 -72.94
CA ARG A 84 100.09 -16.30 -74.11
C ARG A 84 100.06 -17.82 -74.27
N LYS A 85 101.18 -18.50 -74.07
CA LYS A 85 101.26 -19.97 -74.10
C LYS A 85 100.45 -20.60 -72.97
N ARG A 86 100.39 -20.00 -71.76
CA ARG A 86 99.54 -20.46 -70.66
C ARG A 86 98.04 -20.26 -70.91
N LEU A 87 97.65 -19.10 -71.43
CA LEU A 87 96.24 -18.82 -71.75
C LEU A 87 95.69 -19.62 -72.94
N ALA A 88 96.56 -20.18 -73.78
CA ALA A 88 96.17 -21.03 -74.92
C ALA A 88 95.92 -22.50 -74.52
N ILE A 89 96.28 -22.91 -73.30
CA ILE A 89 96.12 -24.27 -72.78
C ILE A 89 94.74 -24.34 -72.09
N LYS A 90 93.93 -25.35 -72.43
CA LYS A 90 92.63 -25.59 -71.78
C LYS A 90 92.86 -26.10 -70.34
N ALA A 91 91.99 -25.77 -69.38
CA ALA A 91 92.16 -26.12 -67.96
C ALA A 91 92.44 -27.61 -67.71
N ASP A 92 91.88 -28.49 -68.54
CA ASP A 92 92.09 -29.95 -68.46
C ASP A 92 93.50 -30.40 -68.91
N GLU A 93 94.15 -29.62 -69.77
CA GLU A 93 95.53 -29.84 -70.23
C GLU A 93 96.55 -29.20 -69.28
N GLU A 94 96.18 -28.14 -68.55
CA GLU A 94 97.04 -27.55 -67.50
C GLU A 94 97.34 -28.56 -66.40
N TYR A 95 96.34 -29.33 -65.95
CA TYR A 95 96.57 -30.38 -64.95
C TYR A 95 97.55 -31.44 -65.46
N LYS A 96 97.46 -31.82 -66.74
CA LYS A 96 98.41 -32.77 -67.36
C LYS A 96 99.81 -32.19 -67.47
N ILE A 97 99.95 -30.94 -67.91
CA ILE A 97 101.26 -30.30 -68.03
C ILE A 97 101.90 -30.10 -66.65
N ILE A 98 101.13 -29.65 -65.66
CA ILE A 98 101.62 -29.50 -64.27
C ILE A 98 101.94 -30.86 -63.66
N SER A 99 101.12 -31.89 -63.91
CA SER A 99 101.40 -33.27 -63.51
C SER A 99 102.68 -33.80 -64.14
N THR A 100 102.90 -33.58 -65.44
CA THR A 100 104.13 -33.99 -66.14
C THR A 100 105.35 -33.16 -65.71
N ASP A 101 105.20 -31.87 -65.41
CA ASP A 101 106.27 -31.02 -64.88
C ASP A 101 106.63 -31.41 -63.44
N MET A 102 105.62 -31.71 -62.61
CA MET A 102 105.80 -32.27 -61.27
C MET A 102 106.47 -33.64 -61.34
N GLN A 103 106.03 -34.53 -62.24
CA GLN A 103 106.66 -35.83 -62.48
C GLN A 103 108.09 -35.68 -62.98
N ASN A 104 108.39 -34.76 -63.90
CA ASN A 104 109.74 -34.51 -64.39
C ASN A 104 110.64 -33.86 -63.34
N ARG A 105 110.08 -33.03 -62.44
CA ARG A 105 110.79 -32.46 -61.28
C ARG A 105 111.02 -33.47 -60.17
N LEU A 106 110.12 -34.45 -60.03
CA LEU A 106 110.21 -35.58 -59.10
C LEU A 106 110.98 -36.77 -59.68
N HIS A 107 111.22 -36.80 -61.00
CA HIS A 107 112.00 -37.85 -61.66
C HIS A 107 113.48 -37.64 -61.36
N VAL A 108 113.88 -38.06 -60.17
CA VAL A 108 115.27 -38.38 -59.87
C VAL A 108 115.56 -39.68 -60.63
N ILE A 109 116.52 -39.67 -61.55
CA ILE A 109 117.14 -40.93 -62.02
C ILE A 109 117.60 -41.61 -60.74
N SER A 110 117.02 -42.75 -60.41
CA SER A 110 117.40 -43.57 -59.26
C SER A 110 118.88 -43.91 -59.37
N SER A 111 119.73 -43.06 -58.80
CA SER A 111 121.05 -43.43 -58.35
C SER A 111 120.89 -44.62 -57.40
N PRO A 112 121.72 -45.67 -57.50
CA PRO A 112 121.56 -46.86 -56.68
C PRO A 112 121.49 -46.48 -55.21
N ASN A 113 120.57 -47.14 -54.49
CA ASN A 113 120.41 -47.07 -53.05
C ASN A 113 121.75 -47.21 -52.33
N GLY A 114 122.37 -46.07 -52.03
CA GLY A 114 123.34 -45.90 -50.98
C GLY A 114 122.71 -44.95 -49.98
N VAL A 115 122.18 -45.49 -48.88
CA VAL A 115 121.84 -44.70 -47.69
C VAL A 115 123.12 -43.97 -47.28
N ARG A 116 123.21 -42.67 -47.55
CA ARG A 116 124.37 -41.87 -47.14
C ARG A 116 124.27 -41.62 -45.64
N ALA A 117 124.94 -42.44 -44.86
CA ALA A 117 125.15 -42.22 -43.44
C ALA A 117 126.15 -41.06 -43.24
N ILE A 118 126.21 -40.50 -42.04
CA ILE A 118 127.09 -39.37 -41.65
C ILE A 118 128.60 -39.67 -41.90
N THR A 119 128.97 -40.92 -42.18
CA THR A 119 130.31 -41.40 -42.52
C THR A 119 130.66 -41.41 -44.02
N ASP A 120 129.73 -41.15 -44.94
CA ASP A 120 130.01 -41.16 -46.38
C ASP A 120 130.57 -39.82 -46.86
N VAL A 121 131.86 -39.61 -46.62
CA VAL A 121 132.63 -38.55 -47.25
C VAL A 121 133.00 -38.98 -48.67
N ASP A 122 132.74 -38.10 -49.65
CA ASP A 122 133.01 -38.30 -51.07
C ASP A 122 134.44 -38.82 -51.31
N LYS A 123 134.62 -39.91 -52.09
CA LYS A 123 135.92 -40.59 -52.27
C LYS A 123 136.99 -39.66 -52.83
N ASP A 124 136.59 -38.61 -53.53
CA ASP A 124 137.50 -37.60 -54.09
C ASP A 124 137.74 -36.40 -53.15
N PHE A 125 137.01 -36.28 -52.03
CA PHE A 125 137.17 -35.19 -51.05
C PHE A 125 138.54 -35.20 -50.39
N TYR A 126 139.04 -36.39 -50.01
CA TYR A 126 140.39 -36.56 -49.49
C TYR A 126 141.47 -36.63 -50.57
N ARG A 127 141.07 -36.86 -51.83
CA ARG A 127 142.00 -37.00 -52.97
C ARG A 127 142.63 -35.66 -53.40
N TYR A 128 141.99 -34.54 -53.07
CA TYR A 128 142.59 -33.20 -53.16
C TYR A 128 143.72 -32.96 -52.14
N PHE A 129 143.91 -33.84 -51.15
CA PHE A 129 144.90 -33.67 -50.09
C PHE A 129 146.23 -34.44 -50.33
N ASP A 130 146.34 -35.27 -51.37
CA ASP A 130 147.44 -36.24 -51.52
C ASP A 130 148.53 -35.92 -52.56
N VAL A 131 148.64 -34.70 -53.11
CA VAL A 131 149.79 -34.34 -53.96
C VAL A 131 150.47 -33.03 -53.52
N ARG A 132 151.63 -33.22 -52.86
CA ARG A 132 152.69 -32.28 -52.42
C ARG A 132 152.44 -31.42 -51.17
N PRO A 133 153.40 -31.39 -50.22
CA PRO A 133 153.35 -30.50 -49.07
C PRO A 133 153.72 -29.06 -49.47
N MET A 134 152.77 -28.13 -49.44
CA MET A 134 153.02 -26.70 -49.66
C MET A 134 153.55 -26.03 -48.39
N TYR A 135 154.83 -26.26 -48.06
CA TYR A 135 155.49 -25.60 -46.92
C TYR A 135 155.85 -24.12 -47.16
N ASN A 136 155.63 -23.56 -48.35
CA ASN A 136 156.24 -22.26 -48.71
C ASN A 136 155.29 -21.05 -48.83
N TYR A 137 153.99 -21.16 -48.50
CA TYR A 137 153.09 -19.98 -48.45
C TYR A 137 152.04 -20.09 -47.32
N ALA A 138 152.38 -19.63 -46.11
CA ALA A 138 151.52 -19.61 -44.92
C ALA A 138 150.12 -18.93 -45.06
N PRO A 139 149.90 -17.89 -45.91
CA PRO A 139 148.59 -17.22 -46.03
C PRO A 139 147.50 -18.08 -46.72
N LEU A 140 147.91 -18.94 -47.67
CA LEU A 140 147.00 -19.77 -48.46
C LEU A 140 146.39 -20.91 -47.64
N TYR A 141 147.17 -21.47 -46.71
CA TYR A 141 146.70 -22.55 -45.83
C TYR A 141 145.66 -22.06 -44.81
N LYS A 142 145.85 -20.87 -44.23
CA LYS A 142 144.90 -20.28 -43.25
C LYS A 142 143.55 -19.93 -43.88
N SER A 143 143.57 -19.43 -45.12
CA SER A 143 142.34 -19.12 -45.89
C SER A 143 141.60 -20.39 -46.31
N PHE A 144 142.32 -21.45 -46.72
CA PHE A 144 141.72 -22.75 -47.02
C PHE A 144 141.08 -23.43 -45.79
N LYS A 145 141.77 -23.44 -44.65
CA LYS A 145 141.21 -23.94 -43.38
C LYS A 145 139.94 -23.17 -42.97
N CYS A 146 139.94 -21.84 -43.15
CA CYS A 146 138.75 -21.02 -42.89
C CYS A 146 137.58 -21.36 -43.83
N LEU A 147 137.85 -21.61 -45.12
CA LEU A 147 136.84 -22.06 -46.08
C LEU A 147 136.28 -23.44 -45.73
N LEU A 148 137.12 -24.37 -45.28
CA LEU A 148 136.70 -25.70 -44.86
C LEU A 148 135.82 -25.65 -43.61
N SER A 149 136.22 -24.90 -42.58
CA SER A 149 135.39 -24.71 -41.38
C SER A 149 134.05 -24.03 -41.70
N LYS A 150 134.04 -23.06 -42.65
CA LYS A 150 132.80 -22.47 -43.17
C LYS A 150 131.93 -23.49 -43.87
N LEU A 151 132.51 -24.37 -44.70
CA LEU A 151 131.77 -25.41 -45.42
C LEU A 151 131.15 -26.44 -44.47
N ILE A 152 131.88 -26.87 -43.44
CA ILE A 152 131.36 -27.77 -42.40
C ILE A 152 130.23 -27.10 -41.61
N ARG A 153 130.42 -25.82 -41.21
CA ARG A 153 129.37 -25.05 -40.51
C ARG A 153 128.10 -24.90 -41.35
N ILE A 154 128.24 -24.63 -42.65
CA ILE A 154 127.11 -24.57 -43.58
C ILE A 154 126.42 -25.92 -43.68
N LYS A 155 127.16 -27.04 -43.77
CA LYS A 155 126.57 -28.40 -43.79
C LYS A 155 125.83 -28.73 -42.49
N GLN A 156 126.37 -28.36 -41.33
CA GLN A 156 125.71 -28.54 -40.03
C GLN A 156 124.43 -27.69 -39.93
N GLU A 157 124.47 -26.44 -40.41
CA GLU A 157 123.31 -25.57 -40.45
C GLU A 157 122.22 -26.11 -41.41
N ILE A 158 122.62 -26.68 -42.55
CA ILE A 158 121.70 -27.38 -43.46
C ILE A 158 121.08 -28.59 -42.76
N GLY A 159 121.86 -29.38 -42.02
CA GLY A 159 121.35 -30.51 -41.22
C GLY A 159 120.31 -30.07 -40.18
N TYR A 160 120.66 -29.07 -39.37
CA TYR A 160 119.74 -28.51 -38.36
C TYR A 160 118.45 -27.96 -38.97
N ARG A 161 118.53 -27.27 -40.11
CA ARG A 161 117.34 -26.80 -40.85
C ARG A 161 116.49 -27.95 -41.36
N LYS A 162 117.11 -29.03 -41.86
CA LYS A 162 116.38 -30.23 -42.30
C LYS A 162 115.65 -30.93 -41.14
N ASP A 163 116.29 -31.04 -39.98
CA ASP A 163 115.66 -31.62 -38.79
C ASP A 163 114.48 -30.77 -38.31
N ASN A 164 114.61 -29.45 -38.35
CA ASN A 164 113.50 -28.54 -38.06
C ASN A 164 112.34 -28.68 -39.05
N ILE A 165 112.63 -28.80 -40.35
CA ILE A 165 111.62 -29.06 -41.39
C ILE A 165 110.89 -30.38 -41.09
N LEU A 166 111.64 -31.45 -40.79
CA LEU A 166 111.06 -32.74 -40.43
C LEU A 166 110.17 -32.66 -39.19
N ASN A 167 110.60 -31.94 -38.15
CA ASN A 167 109.80 -31.76 -36.94
C ASN A 167 108.50 -30.98 -37.21
N ILE A 168 108.56 -29.95 -38.07
CA ILE A 168 107.37 -29.22 -38.52
C ILE A 168 106.42 -30.15 -39.28
N GLU A 169 106.93 -30.98 -40.19
CA GLU A 169 106.11 -31.95 -40.95
C GLU A 169 105.45 -32.98 -40.02
N VAL A 170 106.20 -33.51 -39.04
CA VAL A 170 105.66 -34.45 -38.05
C VAL A 170 104.57 -33.80 -37.20
N ASN A 171 104.78 -32.55 -36.74
CA ASN A 171 103.78 -31.84 -35.95
C ASN A 171 102.54 -31.48 -36.78
N HIS A 172 102.72 -31.03 -38.02
CA HIS A 172 101.62 -30.76 -38.94
C HIS A 172 100.77 -32.02 -39.17
N ASN A 173 101.41 -33.18 -39.35
CA ASN A 173 100.69 -34.45 -39.49
C ASN A 173 99.91 -34.84 -38.22
N LYS A 174 100.44 -34.53 -37.03
CA LYS A 174 99.72 -34.76 -35.76
C LYS A 174 98.54 -33.81 -35.61
N GLU A 175 98.72 -32.53 -35.90
CA GLU A 175 97.65 -31.52 -35.89
C GLU A 175 96.54 -31.87 -36.88
N LEU A 176 96.89 -32.32 -38.08
CA LEU A 176 95.92 -32.72 -39.09
C LEU A 176 95.11 -33.95 -38.65
N LYS A 177 95.74 -34.92 -37.99
CA LYS A 177 95.03 -36.07 -37.39
C LYS A 177 94.04 -35.61 -36.32
N MET A 178 94.49 -34.78 -35.38
CA MET A 178 93.63 -34.21 -34.33
C MET A 178 92.47 -33.39 -34.89
N TYR A 179 92.73 -32.58 -35.93
CA TYR A 179 91.72 -31.81 -36.63
C TYR A 179 90.68 -32.73 -37.29
N ASN A 180 91.13 -33.75 -38.02
CA ASN A 180 90.24 -34.71 -38.68
C ASN A 180 89.38 -35.48 -37.67
N GLU A 181 89.94 -35.89 -36.53
CA GLU A 181 89.18 -36.54 -35.46
C GLU A 181 88.14 -35.59 -34.85
N THR A 182 88.50 -34.33 -34.59
CA THR A 182 87.59 -33.33 -34.05
C THR A 182 86.47 -33.01 -35.04
N ALA A 183 86.80 -32.86 -36.32
CA ALA A 183 85.82 -32.64 -37.39
C ALA A 183 84.84 -33.82 -37.49
N LYS A 184 85.32 -35.07 -37.41
CA LYS A 184 84.46 -36.25 -37.36
C LYS A 184 83.50 -36.20 -36.17
N ARG A 185 83.99 -35.91 -34.96
CA ARG A 185 83.15 -35.78 -33.76
C ARG A 185 82.10 -34.67 -33.91
N CYS A 186 82.46 -33.52 -34.47
CA CYS A 186 81.50 -32.45 -34.75
C CYS A 186 80.42 -32.89 -35.74
N THR A 187 80.79 -33.62 -36.81
CA THR A 187 79.80 -34.15 -37.76
C THR A 187 78.91 -35.23 -37.14
N GLU A 188 79.42 -36.04 -36.22
CA GLU A 188 78.64 -37.02 -35.47
C GLU A 188 77.65 -36.34 -34.51
N GLN A 189 78.11 -35.33 -33.77
CA GLN A 189 77.24 -34.53 -32.90
C GLN A 189 76.14 -33.82 -33.68
N ALA A 190 76.45 -33.23 -34.83
CA ALA A 190 75.44 -32.63 -35.70
C ALA A 190 74.37 -33.65 -36.12
N LYS A 191 74.80 -34.87 -36.50
CA LYS A 191 73.86 -35.97 -36.82
C LYS A 191 72.99 -36.35 -35.62
N TYR A 192 73.56 -36.42 -34.42
CA TYR A 192 72.77 -36.72 -33.20
C TYR A 192 71.74 -35.63 -32.90
N PHE A 193 72.08 -34.36 -33.10
CA PHE A 193 71.12 -33.26 -32.98
C PHE A 193 70.02 -33.36 -34.03
N ASP A 194 70.35 -33.65 -35.29
CA ASP A 194 69.37 -33.84 -36.35
C ASP A 194 68.41 -35.01 -36.03
N THR A 195 68.93 -36.13 -35.49
CA THR A 195 68.10 -37.25 -35.05
C THR A 195 67.21 -36.86 -33.86
N PHE A 196 67.74 -36.12 -32.88
CA PHE A 196 66.97 -35.67 -31.73
C PHE A 196 65.83 -34.73 -32.13
N ILE A 197 66.11 -33.77 -33.01
CA ILE A 197 65.08 -32.86 -33.55
C ILE A 197 64.02 -33.63 -34.33
N SER A 198 64.43 -34.64 -35.10
CA SER A 198 63.50 -35.48 -35.86
C SER A 198 62.60 -36.29 -34.94
N ASP A 199 63.15 -36.88 -33.88
CA ASP A 199 62.39 -37.66 -32.89
C ASP A 199 61.43 -36.77 -32.10
N ASP A 200 61.87 -35.59 -31.64
CA ASP A 200 61.03 -34.62 -30.92
C ASP A 200 59.90 -34.09 -31.81
N TYR A 201 60.18 -33.82 -33.08
CA TYR A 201 59.17 -33.45 -34.07
C TYR A 201 58.14 -34.57 -34.27
N GLN A 202 58.60 -35.82 -34.39
CA GLN A 202 57.69 -36.98 -34.51
C GLN A 202 56.83 -37.16 -33.26
N GLN A 203 57.38 -37.00 -32.06
CA GLN A 203 56.62 -37.08 -30.81
C GLN A 203 55.59 -35.95 -30.71
N SER A 204 56.00 -34.72 -31.01
CA SER A 204 55.11 -33.55 -31.03
C SER A 204 53.97 -33.73 -32.04
N MET A 205 54.28 -34.26 -33.23
CA MET A 205 53.28 -34.54 -34.26
C MET A 205 52.32 -35.67 -33.84
N ALA A 206 52.83 -36.72 -33.18
CA ALA A 206 51.99 -37.78 -32.63
C ALA A 206 51.05 -37.26 -31.52
N CYS A 207 51.53 -36.36 -30.67
CA CYS A 207 50.70 -35.68 -29.68
C CYS A 207 49.65 -34.77 -30.33
N LEU A 208 50.04 -34.00 -31.36
CA LEU A 208 49.12 -33.15 -32.10
C LEU A 208 48.03 -33.97 -32.79
N ASN A 209 48.38 -35.10 -33.40
CA ASN A 209 47.41 -36.01 -34.02
C ASN A 209 46.43 -36.57 -33.00
N LYS A 210 46.91 -37.03 -31.83
CA LYS A 210 46.03 -37.46 -30.73
C LYS A 210 45.09 -36.36 -30.26
N TRP A 211 45.57 -35.12 -30.20
CA TRP A 211 44.76 -33.97 -29.83
C TRP A 211 43.71 -33.64 -30.89
N ASN A 212 44.09 -33.66 -32.17
CA ASN A 212 43.15 -33.49 -33.29
C ASN A 212 42.07 -34.59 -33.27
N ASP A 213 42.44 -35.86 -33.08
CA ASP A 213 41.50 -36.98 -32.99
C ASP A 213 40.51 -36.80 -31.83
N LEU A 214 41.00 -36.32 -30.67
CA LEU A 214 40.16 -36.03 -29.51
C LEU A 214 39.24 -34.84 -29.79
N ALA A 215 39.75 -33.78 -30.42
CA ALA A 215 38.97 -32.60 -30.81
C ALA A 215 37.84 -32.97 -31.77
N VAL A 216 38.09 -33.86 -32.75
CA VAL A 216 37.06 -34.38 -33.65
C VAL A 216 35.97 -35.13 -32.86
N LYS A 217 36.36 -36.08 -31.99
CA LYS A 217 35.41 -36.83 -31.16
C LYS A 217 34.60 -35.93 -30.21
N LEU A 218 35.24 -34.90 -29.65
CA LEU A 218 34.55 -33.92 -28.80
C LEU A 218 33.52 -33.13 -29.61
N ASN A 219 33.89 -32.67 -30.81
CA ASN A 219 32.97 -31.97 -31.70
C ASN A 219 31.80 -32.85 -32.12
N GLU A 220 32.01 -34.14 -32.40
CA GLU A 220 30.93 -35.10 -32.66
C GLU A 220 29.95 -35.17 -31.50
N LYS A 221 30.44 -35.29 -30.25
CA LYS A 221 29.58 -35.31 -29.06
C LYS A 221 28.87 -33.99 -28.77
N VAL A 222 29.51 -32.85 -29.05
CA VAL A 222 28.87 -31.54 -28.95
C VAL A 222 27.74 -31.42 -29.97
N LEU A 223 27.93 -31.88 -31.21
CA LEU A 223 26.90 -31.90 -32.24
C LEU A 223 25.74 -32.82 -31.88
N GLU A 224 26.01 -34.03 -31.37
CA GLU A 224 24.97 -34.95 -30.85
C GLU A 224 24.14 -34.28 -29.76
N MET A 225 24.80 -33.62 -28.78
CA MET A 225 24.12 -32.92 -27.70
C MET A 225 23.26 -31.75 -28.22
N GLN A 226 23.73 -30.99 -29.20
CA GLN A 226 22.97 -29.91 -29.82
C GLN A 226 21.75 -30.44 -30.59
N CYS A 227 21.90 -31.55 -31.31
CA CYS A 227 20.79 -32.21 -32.00
C CYS A 227 19.73 -32.68 -30.99
N LEU A 228 20.14 -33.39 -29.93
CA LEU A 228 19.24 -33.84 -28.86
C LEU A 228 18.55 -32.66 -28.15
N ALA A 229 19.27 -31.57 -27.88
CA ALA A 229 18.68 -30.37 -27.30
C ALA A 229 17.62 -29.75 -28.23
N GLY A 230 17.87 -29.74 -29.55
CA GLY A 230 16.90 -29.33 -30.57
C GLY A 230 15.67 -30.23 -30.61
N GLU A 231 15.84 -31.55 -30.57
CA GLU A 231 14.74 -32.53 -30.50
C GLU A 231 13.91 -32.38 -29.23
N ILE A 232 14.56 -32.17 -28.08
CA ILE A 232 13.87 -31.89 -26.81
C ILE A 232 13.08 -30.59 -26.93
N PHE A 233 13.69 -29.51 -27.45
CA PHE A 233 13.01 -28.22 -27.60
C PHE A 233 11.80 -28.30 -28.52
N THR A 234 11.94 -28.94 -29.68
CA THR A 234 10.83 -29.12 -30.65
C THR A 234 9.71 -29.96 -30.04
N THR A 235 10.04 -31.03 -29.32
CA THR A 235 9.06 -31.85 -28.61
C THR A 235 8.34 -31.07 -27.52
N LYS A 236 9.07 -30.30 -26.70
CA LYS A 236 8.50 -29.43 -25.67
C LYS A 236 7.57 -28.37 -26.26
N SER A 237 8.01 -27.69 -27.31
CA SER A 237 7.22 -26.68 -28.02
C SER A 237 5.93 -27.28 -28.59
N ARG A 238 6.03 -28.46 -29.22
CA ARG A 238 4.86 -29.19 -29.73
C ARG A 238 3.90 -29.57 -28.60
N LEU A 239 4.41 -30.03 -27.46
CA LEU A 239 3.59 -30.38 -26.30
C LEU A 239 2.82 -29.17 -25.76
N VAL A 240 3.49 -28.03 -25.59
CA VAL A 240 2.86 -26.78 -25.14
C VAL A 240 1.78 -26.33 -26.13
N GLY A 241 2.08 -26.39 -27.44
CA GLY A 241 1.09 -26.09 -28.47
C GLY A 241 -0.12 -27.03 -28.43
N LEU A 242 0.10 -28.32 -28.16
CA LEU A 242 -0.99 -29.28 -28.01
C LEU A 242 -1.82 -29.04 -26.73
N ASP A 243 -1.21 -28.63 -25.61
CA ASP A 243 -1.97 -28.33 -24.38
C ASP A 243 -2.85 -27.11 -24.57
N TYR A 244 -2.32 -26.08 -25.24
CA TYR A 244 -3.10 -24.91 -25.64
C TYR A 244 -4.27 -25.29 -26.57
N MET A 245 -4.02 -26.06 -27.63
CA MET A 245 -5.06 -26.53 -28.55
C MET A 245 -6.11 -27.40 -27.85
N TYR A 246 -5.68 -28.29 -26.95
CA TYR A 246 -6.56 -29.14 -26.17
C TYR A 246 -7.43 -28.32 -25.21
N GLY A 247 -6.83 -27.36 -24.48
CA GLY A 247 -7.57 -26.43 -23.63
C GLY A 247 -8.59 -25.60 -24.42
N LEU A 248 -8.24 -25.14 -25.62
CA LEU A 248 -9.16 -24.45 -26.51
C LEU A 248 -10.31 -25.35 -26.97
N GLN A 249 -10.03 -26.61 -27.34
CA GLN A 249 -11.04 -27.60 -27.70
C GLN A 249 -11.97 -27.94 -26.53
N GLN A 250 -11.45 -28.06 -25.31
CA GLN A 250 -12.29 -28.25 -24.12
C GLN A 250 -13.24 -27.07 -23.90
N LYS A 251 -12.77 -25.82 -24.12
CA LYS A 251 -13.62 -24.62 -24.05
C LYS A 251 -14.75 -24.65 -25.08
N TYR A 252 -14.44 -24.97 -26.34
CA TYR A 252 -15.47 -25.13 -27.37
C TYR A 252 -16.42 -26.28 -27.05
N GLY A 253 -15.91 -27.41 -26.53
CA GLY A 253 -16.75 -28.52 -26.06
C GLY A 253 -17.70 -28.11 -24.94
N ARG A 254 -17.23 -27.33 -23.95
CA ARG A 254 -18.07 -26.76 -22.88
C ARG A 254 -19.12 -25.81 -23.44
N PHE A 255 -18.71 -24.92 -24.34
CA PHE A 255 -19.60 -23.95 -24.99
C PHE A 255 -20.74 -24.65 -25.74
N LEU A 256 -20.40 -25.63 -26.58
CA LEU A 256 -21.38 -26.42 -27.33
C LEU A 256 -22.27 -27.26 -26.40
N TYR A 257 -21.72 -27.80 -25.31
CA TYR A 257 -22.51 -28.50 -24.30
C TYR A 257 -23.57 -27.57 -23.67
N TYR A 258 -23.21 -26.34 -23.28
CA TYR A 258 -24.19 -25.40 -22.70
C TYR A 258 -25.28 -24.96 -23.67
N LEU A 259 -24.95 -24.82 -24.95
CA LEU A 259 -25.93 -24.49 -25.99
C LEU A 259 -26.86 -25.67 -26.33
N SER A 260 -26.44 -26.90 -26.04
CA SER A 260 -27.27 -28.07 -26.31
C SER A 260 -28.52 -28.13 -25.41
N PRO A 261 -29.65 -28.67 -25.92
CA PRO A 261 -30.91 -28.73 -25.18
C PRO A 261 -30.77 -29.44 -23.82
N PRO A 262 -31.49 -28.98 -22.77
CA PRO A 262 -31.43 -29.60 -21.44
C PRO A 262 -31.76 -31.10 -21.43
N SER A 263 -32.66 -31.54 -22.31
CA SER A 263 -33.06 -32.94 -22.48
C SER A 263 -31.92 -33.82 -23.02
N TRP A 264 -31.05 -33.26 -23.87
CA TRP A 264 -29.89 -33.96 -24.41
C TRP A 264 -28.74 -33.98 -23.38
N ARG A 265 -28.52 -32.87 -22.67
CA ARG A 265 -27.55 -32.78 -21.57
C ARG A 265 -27.83 -33.79 -20.44
N ALA A 266 -29.09 -33.98 -20.10
CA ALA A 266 -29.49 -34.94 -19.07
C ALA A 266 -29.07 -36.38 -19.41
N LYS A 267 -29.06 -36.75 -20.70
CA LYS A 267 -28.64 -38.09 -21.17
C LYS A 267 -27.12 -38.26 -21.23
N HIS A 268 -26.37 -37.18 -21.43
CA HIS A 268 -24.90 -37.21 -21.61
C HIS A 268 -24.14 -36.58 -20.44
N ARG A 269 -24.72 -36.69 -19.23
CA ARG A 269 -24.17 -36.07 -18.01
C ARG A 269 -22.81 -36.64 -17.59
N GLU A 270 -22.50 -37.86 -18.02
CA GLU A 270 -21.21 -38.51 -17.77
C GLU A 270 -20.04 -37.72 -18.37
N PHE A 271 -20.23 -37.12 -19.55
CA PHE A 271 -19.25 -36.24 -20.19
C PHE A 271 -19.04 -34.95 -19.38
N ALA A 272 -20.11 -34.38 -18.82
CA ALA A 272 -20.03 -33.18 -17.99
C ALA A 272 -19.28 -33.42 -16.66
N ARG A 273 -19.34 -34.66 -16.14
CA ARG A 273 -18.58 -35.09 -14.97
C ARG A 273 -17.11 -35.38 -15.30
N SER A 274 -16.82 -36.00 -16.43
CA SER A 274 -15.44 -36.34 -16.82
C SER A 274 -14.60 -35.13 -17.22
N VAL A 275 -15.22 -34.06 -17.75
CA VAL A 275 -14.53 -32.83 -18.18
C VAL A 275 -14.59 -31.71 -17.11
N GLU A 276 -15.00 -32.05 -15.88
CA GLU A 276 -15.19 -31.12 -14.75
C GLU A 276 -16.09 -29.91 -15.09
N ILE A 277 -17.02 -30.07 -16.03
CA ILE A 277 -17.88 -28.96 -16.52
C ILE A 277 -18.81 -28.50 -15.40
N GLU A 278 -19.30 -29.42 -14.58
CA GLU A 278 -20.18 -29.10 -13.43
C GLU A 278 -19.42 -28.40 -12.28
N ALA A 279 -18.12 -28.67 -12.10
CA ALA A 279 -17.35 -28.17 -10.95
C ALA A 279 -16.67 -26.82 -11.20
N LYS A 280 -16.22 -26.55 -12.43
CA LYS A 280 -15.50 -25.31 -12.79
C LYS A 280 -16.39 -24.20 -13.35
N GLY A 281 -17.68 -24.46 -13.62
CA GLY A 281 -18.58 -23.46 -14.20
C GLY A 281 -18.13 -22.96 -15.58
N PHE A 282 -18.64 -21.79 -15.99
CA PHE A 282 -18.29 -21.13 -17.25
C PHE A 282 -17.03 -20.26 -17.10
N ASP A 283 -15.99 -20.81 -16.47
CA ASP A 283 -14.74 -20.09 -16.26
C ASP A 283 -13.83 -20.24 -17.49
N PHE A 284 -13.52 -19.12 -18.14
CA PHE A 284 -12.66 -19.04 -19.33
C PHE A 284 -11.18 -18.93 -18.97
N GLY A 285 -10.81 -18.96 -17.69
CA GLY A 285 -9.41 -18.94 -17.26
C GLY A 285 -8.60 -20.00 -18.01
N MET A 286 -7.65 -19.55 -18.84
CA MET A 286 -6.55 -20.42 -19.26
C MET A 286 -5.82 -20.84 -17.98
N SER A 287 -5.21 -22.03 -17.98
CA SER A 287 -4.20 -22.38 -16.97
C SER A 287 -3.28 -21.18 -16.75
N ASN A 288 -2.91 -20.92 -15.50
CA ASN A 288 -2.06 -19.80 -15.13
C ASN A 288 -0.88 -19.71 -16.10
N GLU A 289 -0.66 -18.53 -16.70
CA GLU A 289 0.39 -18.26 -17.69
C GLU A 289 1.82 -18.59 -17.18
N ASP A 290 1.96 -18.87 -15.87
CA ASP A 290 3.20 -19.17 -15.16
C ASP A 290 3.41 -20.67 -14.87
N ASP A 291 2.60 -21.58 -15.42
CA ASP A 291 2.78 -23.02 -15.18
C ASP A 291 4.09 -23.51 -15.82
N ALA A 292 5.06 -23.87 -14.98
CA ALA A 292 6.31 -24.47 -15.43
C ALA A 292 6.05 -25.71 -16.30
N PHE A 293 6.86 -25.95 -17.33
CA PHE A 293 6.70 -27.07 -18.28
C PHE A 293 6.43 -28.44 -17.62
N ASN A 294 7.03 -28.71 -16.45
CA ASN A 294 6.81 -29.96 -15.72
C ASN A 294 5.36 -30.11 -15.23
N VAL A 295 4.71 -29.01 -14.86
CA VAL A 295 3.30 -28.97 -14.46
C VAL A 295 2.41 -29.27 -15.66
N ILE A 296 2.70 -28.66 -16.82
CA ILE A 296 2.00 -28.92 -18.09
C ILE A 296 2.14 -30.39 -18.48
N PHE A 297 3.35 -30.94 -18.40
CA PHE A 297 3.62 -32.34 -18.74
C PHE A 297 2.88 -33.31 -17.82
N GLU A 298 2.92 -33.12 -16.50
CA GLU A 298 2.20 -33.99 -15.55
C GLU A 298 0.68 -33.84 -15.65
N LYS A 299 0.18 -32.66 -16.02
CA LYS A 299 -1.24 -32.45 -16.32
C LYS A 299 -1.65 -33.23 -17.58
N MET A 300 -0.95 -33.04 -18.70
CA MET A 300 -1.22 -33.78 -19.94
C MET A 300 -1.12 -35.29 -19.76
N LYS A 301 -0.12 -35.76 -19.00
CA LYS A 301 0.05 -37.18 -18.71
C LYS A 301 -1.14 -37.75 -17.93
N ARG A 302 -1.64 -37.00 -16.93
CA ARG A 302 -2.84 -37.37 -16.19
C ARG A 302 -4.07 -37.40 -17.09
N GLU A 303 -4.25 -36.39 -17.94
CA GLU A 303 -5.38 -36.29 -18.87
C GLU A 303 -5.36 -37.41 -19.94
N CYS A 304 -4.20 -37.77 -20.46
CA CYS A 304 -4.04 -38.91 -21.37
C CYS A 304 -4.27 -40.27 -20.68
N SER A 305 -3.96 -40.37 -19.39
CA SER A 305 -4.13 -41.60 -18.60
C SER A 305 -5.56 -41.78 -18.08
N SER A 306 -6.27 -40.67 -17.82
CA SER A 306 -7.71 -40.68 -17.55
C SER A 306 -8.44 -40.89 -18.87
N GLY A 307 -8.78 -42.15 -19.19
CA GLY A 307 -9.39 -42.54 -20.47
C GLY A 307 -10.33 -41.48 -21.03
N LEU A 308 -9.88 -40.78 -22.08
CA LEU A 308 -10.60 -39.64 -22.65
C LEU A 308 -11.94 -40.11 -23.21
N VAL A 309 -13.03 -39.65 -22.60
CA VAL A 309 -14.37 -39.83 -23.15
C VAL A 309 -14.50 -38.92 -24.36
N ARG A 310 -14.71 -39.51 -25.54
CA ARG A 310 -14.96 -38.76 -26.78
C ARG A 310 -16.12 -37.79 -26.53
N PRO A 311 -15.98 -36.48 -26.82
CA PRO A 311 -17.06 -35.53 -26.64
C PRO A 311 -18.25 -35.95 -27.51
N PRO A 312 -19.42 -36.28 -26.93
CA PRO A 312 -20.62 -36.38 -27.72
C PRO A 312 -20.98 -34.95 -28.15
N LEU A 313 -21.09 -34.72 -29.46
CA LEU A 313 -21.49 -33.43 -30.01
C LEU A 313 -22.97 -33.50 -30.36
N TYR A 314 -23.74 -32.50 -29.94
CA TYR A 314 -25.13 -32.34 -30.36
C TYR A 314 -25.23 -31.65 -31.73
N PHE A 315 -24.28 -30.75 -32.02
CA PHE A 315 -24.22 -29.99 -33.28
C PHE A 315 -23.19 -30.62 -34.19
N GLU A 316 -23.61 -31.07 -35.38
CA GLU A 316 -22.72 -31.60 -36.41
C GLU A 316 -22.32 -30.52 -37.42
N ASP A 317 -23.21 -29.55 -37.67
CA ASP A 317 -22.97 -28.42 -38.58
C ASP A 317 -22.99 -27.06 -37.84
N ALA A 318 -22.17 -26.12 -38.29
CA ALA A 318 -22.14 -24.75 -37.79
C ALA A 318 -23.42 -23.98 -38.10
N ALA A 319 -24.15 -24.37 -39.15
CA ALA A 319 -25.44 -23.78 -39.50
C ALA A 319 -26.45 -23.91 -38.34
N ASP A 320 -26.47 -25.04 -37.63
CA ASP A 320 -27.36 -25.27 -36.48
C ASP A 320 -27.09 -24.25 -35.37
N LEU A 321 -25.82 -23.89 -35.15
CA LEU A 321 -25.42 -22.89 -34.16
C LEU A 321 -25.96 -21.50 -34.50
N MET A 322 -25.94 -21.14 -35.79
CA MET A 322 -26.49 -19.87 -36.27
C MET A 322 -27.98 -19.79 -36.03
N THR A 323 -28.73 -20.88 -36.23
CA THR A 323 -30.17 -20.90 -35.94
C THR A 323 -30.47 -20.69 -34.45
N ILE A 324 -29.62 -21.19 -33.56
CA ILE A 324 -29.74 -20.94 -32.12
C ILE A 324 -29.45 -19.48 -31.80
N PHE A 325 -28.37 -18.92 -32.35
CA PHE A 325 -28.08 -17.51 -32.15
C PHE A 325 -29.17 -16.59 -32.69
N ASP A 326 -29.74 -16.91 -33.85
CA ASP A 326 -30.88 -16.18 -34.40
C ASP A 326 -32.11 -16.31 -33.50
N THR A 327 -32.33 -17.49 -32.91
CA THR A 327 -33.43 -17.71 -31.97
C THR A 327 -33.22 -16.94 -30.68
N ILE A 328 -32.02 -16.94 -30.12
CA ILE A 328 -31.66 -16.14 -28.93
C ILE A 328 -31.80 -14.65 -29.26
N GLY A 329 -31.34 -14.21 -30.43
CA GLY A 329 -31.48 -12.83 -30.89
C GLY A 329 -32.95 -12.41 -30.99
N LYS A 330 -33.81 -13.26 -31.56
CA LYS A 330 -35.26 -13.04 -31.61
C LYS A 330 -35.89 -13.01 -30.21
N GLN A 331 -35.47 -13.89 -29.31
CA GLN A 331 -35.96 -13.92 -27.92
C GLN A 331 -35.56 -12.65 -27.15
N GLN A 332 -34.31 -12.20 -27.31
CA GLN A 332 -33.84 -10.95 -26.72
C GLN A 332 -34.58 -9.75 -27.31
N GLN A 333 -34.78 -9.71 -28.62
CA GLN A 333 -35.56 -8.66 -29.27
C GLN A 333 -37.01 -8.64 -28.78
N TYR A 334 -37.64 -9.82 -28.61
CA TYR A 334 -38.98 -9.93 -28.03
C TYR A 334 -39.01 -9.39 -26.60
N HIS A 335 -38.06 -9.81 -25.76
CA HIS A 335 -37.94 -9.31 -24.39
C HIS A 335 -37.73 -7.78 -24.36
N PHE A 336 -36.84 -7.23 -25.20
CA PHE A 336 -36.65 -5.78 -25.29
C PHE A 336 -37.89 -5.05 -25.75
N THR A 337 -38.66 -5.63 -26.68
CA THR A 337 -39.93 -5.07 -27.13
C THR A 337 -40.94 -5.06 -25.99
N GLN A 338 -41.05 -6.16 -25.23
CA GLN A 338 -41.90 -6.23 -24.05
C GLN A 338 -41.47 -5.22 -22.98
N VAL A 339 -40.19 -5.11 -22.67
CA VAL A 339 -39.67 -4.11 -21.74
C VAL A 339 -39.95 -2.70 -22.24
N GLY A 340 -39.79 -2.43 -23.52
CA GLY A 340 -40.12 -1.15 -24.15
C GLY A 340 -41.61 -0.80 -24.04
N GLN A 341 -42.50 -1.77 -24.19
CA GLN A 341 -43.94 -1.60 -24.01
C GLN A 341 -44.33 -1.42 -22.54
N VAL A 342 -43.71 -2.16 -21.62
CA VAL A 342 -44.03 -2.11 -20.18
C VAL A 342 -43.41 -0.88 -19.50
N ALA A 343 -42.26 -0.39 -19.97
CA ALA A 343 -41.57 0.77 -19.41
C ALA A 343 -42.44 2.04 -19.26
N PRO A 344 -43.23 2.50 -20.25
CA PRO A 344 -44.10 3.65 -20.07
C PRO A 344 -45.22 3.38 -19.05
N HIS A 345 -45.77 2.16 -19.02
CA HIS A 345 -46.77 1.79 -18.01
C HIS A 345 -46.17 1.77 -16.60
N ALA A 346 -44.95 1.28 -16.44
CA ALA A 346 -44.22 1.31 -15.17
C ALA A 346 -43.95 2.75 -14.73
N LYS A 347 -43.56 3.65 -15.64
CA LYS A 347 -43.40 5.08 -15.35
C LYS A 347 -44.71 5.72 -14.91
N SER A 348 -45.79 5.50 -15.65
CA SER A 348 -47.13 6.01 -15.30
C SER A 348 -47.62 5.48 -13.95
N LEU A 349 -47.36 4.20 -13.65
CA LEU A 349 -47.67 3.62 -12.33
C LEU A 349 -46.87 4.29 -11.22
N MET A 350 -45.57 4.54 -11.43
CA MET A 350 -44.72 5.21 -10.45
C MET A 350 -45.15 6.65 -10.20
N GLU A 351 -45.56 7.37 -11.24
CA GLU A 351 -46.16 8.71 -11.13
C GLU A 351 -47.49 8.65 -10.37
N GLY A 352 -48.37 7.69 -10.68
CA GLY A 352 -49.62 7.48 -9.97
C GLY A 352 -49.42 7.15 -8.48
N ILE A 353 -48.43 6.31 -8.15
CA ILE A 353 -48.04 6.02 -6.77
C ILE A 353 -47.56 7.30 -6.06
N LYS A 354 -46.81 8.15 -6.75
CA LYS A 354 -46.33 9.41 -6.18
C LYS A 354 -47.50 10.36 -5.88
N ILE A 355 -48.42 10.54 -6.82
CA ILE A 355 -49.63 11.36 -6.64
C ILE A 355 -50.48 10.83 -5.49
N LEU A 356 -50.67 9.50 -5.41
CA LEU A 356 -51.44 8.90 -4.33
C LEU A 356 -50.80 9.13 -2.95
N LYS A 357 -49.47 9.06 -2.86
CA LYS A 357 -48.75 9.38 -1.61
C LYS A 357 -48.93 10.84 -1.21
N GLU A 358 -48.88 11.76 -2.17
CA GLU A 358 -49.12 13.18 -1.93
C GLU A 358 -50.56 13.44 -1.45
N LEU A 359 -51.55 12.78 -2.05
CA LEU A 359 -52.95 12.86 -1.66
C LEU A 359 -53.18 12.32 -0.24
N ILE A 360 -52.64 11.14 0.08
CA ILE A 360 -52.71 10.55 1.43
C ILE A 360 -52.07 11.49 2.47
N ALA A 361 -50.94 12.11 2.15
CA ALA A 361 -50.29 13.07 3.04
C ALA A 361 -51.17 14.31 3.26
N GLN A 362 -51.80 14.84 2.20
CA GLN A 362 -52.73 15.96 2.27
C GLN A 362 -53.97 15.62 3.11
N ASP A 363 -54.56 14.44 2.93
CA ASP A 363 -55.70 13.97 3.70
C ASP A 363 -55.33 13.80 5.18
N SER A 364 -54.14 13.25 5.47
CA SER A 364 -53.65 13.14 6.84
C SER A 364 -53.51 14.51 7.53
N ILE A 365 -53.00 15.52 6.80
CA ILE A 365 -52.93 16.90 7.30
C ILE A 365 -54.35 17.45 7.53
N SER A 366 -55.28 17.23 6.61
CA SER A 366 -56.67 17.69 6.73
C SER A 366 -57.37 17.06 7.94
N ILE A 367 -57.25 15.74 8.12
CA ILE A 367 -57.78 15.02 9.28
C ILE A 367 -57.17 15.55 10.58
N ASN A 368 -55.84 15.72 10.65
CA ASN A 368 -55.20 16.30 11.83
C ASN A 368 -55.70 17.72 12.14
N ASN A 369 -55.94 18.54 11.12
CA ASN A 369 -56.52 19.87 11.31
C ASN A 369 -57.97 19.79 11.83
N THR A 370 -58.78 18.85 11.33
CA THR A 370 -60.14 18.64 11.86
C THR A 370 -60.12 18.16 13.30
N ILE A 371 -59.20 17.25 13.67
CA ILE A 371 -59.01 16.78 15.05
C ILE A 371 -58.66 17.97 15.96
N LYS A 372 -57.67 18.79 15.58
CA LYS A 372 -57.29 19.99 16.34
C LYS A 372 -58.46 20.97 16.49
N ASN A 373 -59.28 21.15 15.47
CA ASN A 373 -60.46 21.99 15.55
C ASN A 373 -61.51 21.41 16.51
N PHE A 374 -61.68 20.09 16.55
CA PHE A 374 -62.57 19.47 17.52
C PHE A 374 -62.02 19.57 18.94
N GLU A 375 -60.71 19.42 19.14
CA GLU A 375 -60.07 19.62 20.44
C GLU A 375 -60.26 21.06 20.95
N THR A 376 -60.14 22.07 20.09
CA THR A 376 -60.39 23.47 20.51
C THR A 376 -61.84 23.73 20.84
N ILE A 377 -62.78 23.19 20.06
CA ILE A 377 -64.22 23.28 20.36
C ILE A 377 -64.54 22.57 21.67
N LEU A 378 -64.01 21.37 21.88
CA LEU A 378 -64.22 20.58 23.09
C LEU A 378 -63.69 21.30 24.33
N ASN A 379 -62.46 21.83 24.27
CA ASN A 379 -61.90 22.62 25.36
C ASN A 379 -62.76 23.86 25.67
N PHE A 380 -63.24 24.55 24.63
CA PHE A 380 -64.13 25.69 24.80
C PHE A 380 -65.46 25.30 25.46
N ASP A 381 -66.05 24.19 25.04
CA ASP A 381 -67.30 23.67 25.60
C ASP A 381 -67.12 23.18 27.04
N GLU A 382 -65.99 22.56 27.37
CA GLU A 382 -65.63 22.17 28.74
C GLU A 382 -65.45 23.40 29.65
N GLU A 383 -64.69 24.41 29.21
CA GLU A 383 -64.56 25.67 29.94
C GLU A 383 -65.91 26.35 30.14
N ARG A 384 -66.74 26.39 29.09
CA ARG A 384 -68.08 26.95 29.16
C ARG A 384 -68.98 26.16 30.11
N SER A 385 -68.90 24.83 30.09
CA SER A 385 -69.64 23.97 31.02
C SER A 385 -69.23 24.26 32.45
N ALA A 386 -67.93 24.35 32.75
CA ALA A 386 -67.42 24.71 34.07
C ALA A 386 -67.89 26.10 34.53
N GLN A 387 -67.90 27.10 33.63
CA GLN A 387 -68.42 28.44 33.92
C GLN A 387 -69.93 28.43 34.21
N LEU A 388 -70.70 27.66 33.45
CA LEU A 388 -72.14 27.52 33.64
C LEU A 388 -72.44 26.77 34.94
N GLU A 389 -71.70 25.71 35.25
CA GLU A 389 -71.80 24.96 36.49
C GLU A 389 -71.49 25.86 37.69
N PHE A 390 -70.40 26.63 37.62
CA PHE A 390 -70.07 27.62 38.65
C PHE A 390 -71.17 28.67 38.81
N SER A 391 -71.70 29.19 37.70
CA SER A 391 -72.79 30.18 37.72
C SER A 391 -74.09 29.58 38.27
N PHE A 392 -74.39 28.33 37.94
CA PHE A 392 -75.55 27.59 38.43
C PHE A 392 -75.45 27.39 39.95
N PHE A 393 -74.32 26.86 40.45
CA PHE A 393 -74.12 26.69 41.89
C PHE A 393 -74.11 28.03 42.63
N LYS A 394 -73.54 29.08 42.04
CA LYS A 394 -73.62 30.43 42.60
C LYS A 394 -75.07 30.93 42.69
N LEU A 395 -75.91 30.64 41.70
CA LEU A 395 -77.32 31.04 41.71
C LEU A 395 -78.12 30.21 42.72
N VAL A 396 -77.90 28.90 42.78
CA VAL A 396 -78.58 27.99 43.71
C VAL A 396 -78.21 28.31 45.16
N TYR A 397 -76.92 28.38 45.50
CA TYR A 397 -76.46 28.63 46.86
C TYR A 397 -76.44 30.10 47.26
N GLY A 398 -76.46 31.02 46.30
CA GLY A 398 -76.54 32.46 46.55
C GLY A 398 -77.97 32.96 46.51
N SER A 399 -78.41 33.39 45.33
CA SER A 399 -79.68 34.12 45.18
C SER A 399 -80.92 33.27 45.47
N PHE A 400 -80.95 31.99 45.06
CA PHE A 400 -82.11 31.13 45.29
C PHE A 400 -82.20 30.70 46.75
N TYR A 401 -81.10 30.24 47.35
CA TYR A 401 -81.05 29.92 48.77
C TYR A 401 -81.45 31.13 49.62
N ASN A 402 -80.89 32.31 49.36
CA ASN A 402 -81.24 33.51 50.14
C ASN A 402 -82.68 33.99 49.92
N SER A 403 -83.30 33.71 48.76
CA SER A 403 -84.66 34.20 48.46
C SER A 403 -85.77 33.22 48.83
N VAL A 404 -85.50 31.92 48.81
CA VAL A 404 -86.51 30.87 48.99
C VAL A 404 -86.17 29.94 50.15
N GLY A 405 -84.88 29.63 50.33
CA GLY A 405 -84.38 28.72 51.37
C GLY A 405 -83.91 29.41 52.66
N ALA A 406 -83.89 30.74 52.69
CA ALA A 406 -83.49 31.49 53.87
C ALA A 406 -84.46 31.21 55.01
N PRO A 407 -83.96 31.03 56.25
CA PRO A 407 -84.80 30.71 57.39
C PRO A 407 -85.91 31.75 57.58
N GLU A 408 -85.64 33.04 57.32
CA GLU A 408 -86.63 34.10 57.50
C GLU A 408 -87.82 33.98 56.52
N VAL A 409 -87.58 33.53 55.29
CA VAL A 409 -88.63 33.37 54.27
C VAL A 409 -89.47 32.12 54.57
N LEU A 410 -88.83 31.05 55.02
CA LEU A 410 -89.52 29.82 55.46
C LEU A 410 -90.36 30.09 56.72
N GLU A 411 -89.84 30.86 57.68
CA GLU A 411 -90.59 31.33 58.85
C GLU A 411 -91.79 32.19 58.44
N LEU A 412 -91.61 33.13 57.52
CA LEU A 412 -92.70 33.96 56.99
C LEU A 412 -93.78 33.09 56.32
N GLN A 413 -93.38 32.10 55.51
CA GLN A 413 -94.31 31.17 54.87
C GLN A 413 -95.06 30.33 55.91
N LEU A 414 -94.39 29.86 56.96
CA LEU A 414 -95.02 29.13 58.05
C LEU A 414 -96.05 30.01 58.78
N HIS A 415 -95.69 31.25 59.12
CA HIS A 415 -96.57 32.21 59.78
C HIS A 415 -97.79 32.57 58.93
N LEU A 416 -97.60 32.80 57.63
CA LEU A 416 -98.69 33.08 56.69
C LEU A 416 -99.63 31.89 56.53
N ASN A 417 -99.08 30.68 56.38
CA ASN A 417 -99.88 29.46 56.32
C ASN A 417 -100.67 29.24 57.61
N PHE A 418 -100.05 29.48 58.77
CA PHE A 418 -100.73 29.40 60.06
C PHE A 418 -101.88 30.41 60.16
N CYS A 419 -101.66 31.67 59.79
CA CYS A 419 -102.70 32.69 59.76
C CYS A 419 -103.84 32.31 58.79
N TYR A 420 -103.51 31.79 57.60
CA TYR A 420 -104.48 31.36 56.61
C TYR A 420 -105.34 30.20 57.12
N GLU A 421 -104.72 29.17 57.70
CA GLU A 421 -105.42 28.04 58.29
C GLU A 421 -106.36 28.49 59.42
N LYS A 422 -105.95 29.47 60.25
CA LYS A 422 -106.82 29.99 61.31
C LYS A 422 -108.01 30.78 60.79
N VAL A 423 -107.84 31.57 59.72
CA VAL A 423 -108.90 32.44 59.19
C VAL A 423 -109.89 31.64 58.33
N PHE A 424 -109.40 30.71 57.51
CA PHE A 424 -110.23 29.97 56.56
C PHE A 424 -110.57 28.53 57.03
N SER A 425 -109.93 28.02 58.09
CA SER A 425 -110.09 26.65 58.62
C SER A 425 -109.78 25.53 57.62
N GLU A 426 -109.17 25.87 56.48
CA GLU A 426 -108.73 24.95 55.43
C GLU A 426 -107.20 24.88 55.42
N LYS A 427 -106.65 23.68 55.25
CA LYS A 427 -105.20 23.51 55.05
C LYS A 427 -104.83 24.02 53.64
N PRO A 428 -103.90 24.97 53.50
CA PRO A 428 -103.45 25.38 52.17
C PRO A 428 -102.65 24.24 51.53
N MET A 429 -103.22 23.56 50.53
CA MET A 429 -102.44 22.69 49.65
C MET A 429 -101.77 23.55 48.58
N SER A 430 -100.43 23.59 48.61
CA SER A 430 -99.51 24.12 47.58
C SER A 430 -99.85 25.47 46.95
N MET A 431 -100.33 26.45 47.74
CA MET A 431 -100.49 27.82 47.25
C MET A 431 -99.20 28.61 47.45
N ASP A 432 -98.84 29.45 46.46
CA ASP A 432 -97.67 30.33 46.51
C ASP A 432 -97.79 31.37 47.64
N ILE A 433 -96.68 31.74 48.27
CA ILE A 433 -96.63 32.65 49.45
C ILE A 433 -97.38 33.95 49.15
N VAL A 434 -97.20 34.50 47.94
CA VAL A 434 -97.85 35.75 47.50
C VAL A 434 -99.36 35.58 47.41
N THR A 435 -99.83 34.42 46.97
CA THR A 435 -101.27 34.14 46.84
C THR A 435 -101.94 33.96 48.21
N VAL A 436 -101.27 33.29 49.16
CA VAL A 436 -101.75 33.16 50.55
C VAL A 436 -101.82 34.53 51.23
N ALA A 437 -100.77 35.35 51.09
CA ALA A 437 -100.74 36.71 51.63
C ALA A 437 -101.86 37.59 51.04
N ARG A 438 -102.05 37.58 49.71
CA ARG A 438 -103.09 38.38 49.04
C ARG A 438 -104.50 37.94 49.41
N ALA A 439 -104.73 36.65 49.64
CA ALA A 439 -106.02 36.13 50.09
C ALA A 439 -106.33 36.57 51.53
N LEU A 440 -105.35 36.51 52.43
CA LEU A 440 -105.45 37.06 53.79
C LEU A 440 -105.71 38.56 53.76
N GLU A 441 -104.96 39.31 52.95
CA GLU A 441 -105.13 40.75 52.78
C GLU A 441 -106.54 41.09 52.26
N SER A 442 -107.02 40.36 51.25
CA SER A 442 -108.36 40.54 50.71
C SER A 442 -109.44 40.24 51.75
N CYS A 443 -109.25 39.21 52.57
CA CYS A 443 -110.14 38.90 53.69
C CYS A 443 -110.13 39.99 54.76
N TYR A 444 -108.95 40.50 55.11
CA TYR A 444 -108.81 41.61 56.05
C TYR A 444 -109.48 42.88 55.52
N LEU A 445 -109.30 43.19 54.24
CA LEU A 445 -109.94 44.32 53.58
C LEU A 445 -111.46 44.15 53.47
N ASP A 446 -111.98 42.95 53.19
CA ASP A 446 -113.43 42.69 53.21
C ASP A 446 -113.99 42.83 54.63
N TYR A 447 -113.27 42.32 55.64
CA TYR A 447 -113.65 42.50 57.04
C TYR A 447 -113.67 43.98 57.43
N ASN A 448 -112.66 44.76 57.05
CA ASN A 448 -112.64 46.22 57.26
C ASN A 448 -113.77 46.92 56.53
N LYS A 449 -114.07 46.56 55.27
CA LYS A 449 -115.24 47.09 54.55
C LYS A 449 -116.54 46.80 55.29
N ARG A 450 -116.68 45.60 55.87
CA ARG A 450 -117.84 45.25 56.72
C ARG A 450 -117.87 46.08 58.00
N LEU A 451 -116.72 46.37 58.61
CA LEU A 451 -116.64 47.26 59.77
C LEU A 451 -117.03 48.70 59.40
N ASP A 452 -116.53 49.23 58.28
CA ASP A 452 -116.84 50.59 57.82
C ASP A 452 -118.31 50.74 57.39
N ALA A 453 -118.93 49.67 56.87
CA ALA A 453 -120.35 49.64 56.55
C ALA A 453 -121.28 49.63 57.78
N LEU A 454 -120.75 49.48 58.99
CA LEU A 454 -121.54 49.57 60.21
C LEU A 454 -121.97 51.03 60.46
N GLN A 455 -123.25 51.30 60.27
CA GLN A 455 -123.85 52.60 60.56
C GLN A 455 -123.61 53.03 62.02
N SER A 456 -123.15 54.27 62.21
CA SER A 456 -122.94 54.95 63.50
C SER A 456 -124.08 54.75 64.51
N GLY A 457 -125.32 54.64 64.04
CA GLY A 457 -126.49 54.33 64.88
C GLY A 457 -126.45 52.94 65.54
N LYS A 458 -126.02 51.89 64.82
CA LYS A 458 -125.89 50.52 65.36
C LYS A 458 -124.75 50.43 66.37
N ILE A 459 -123.64 51.14 66.11
CA ILE A 459 -122.51 51.23 67.04
C ILE A 459 -122.91 51.98 68.31
N LYS A 460 -123.60 53.12 68.21
CA LYS A 460 -124.12 53.84 69.38
C LYS A 460 -125.10 53.00 70.19
N MET A 461 -125.97 52.23 69.55
CA MET A 461 -126.88 51.28 70.22
C MET A 461 -126.14 50.14 70.92
N ALA A 462 -125.10 49.58 70.29
CA ALA A 462 -124.27 48.54 70.89
C ALA A 462 -123.44 49.09 72.07
N VAL A 463 -122.86 50.29 71.93
CA VAL A 463 -122.14 50.99 73.01
C VAL A 463 -123.10 51.31 74.16
N LEU A 464 -124.31 51.79 73.87
CA LEU A 464 -125.34 52.01 74.90
C LEU A 464 -125.71 50.69 75.61
N LYS A 465 -125.91 49.59 74.88
CA LYS A 465 -126.15 48.26 75.47
C LYS A 465 -124.96 47.80 76.32
N CYS A 466 -123.72 47.97 75.87
CA CYS A 466 -122.53 47.65 76.65
C CYS A 466 -122.43 48.49 77.92
N ILE A 467 -122.64 49.82 77.83
CA ILE A 467 -122.69 50.71 78.99
C ILE A 467 -123.81 50.29 79.94
N GLU A 468 -124.97 49.88 79.44
CA GLU A 468 -126.09 49.45 80.26
C GLU A 468 -125.81 48.12 80.97
N ILE A 469 -125.20 47.15 80.27
CA ILE A 469 -124.71 45.89 80.84
C ILE A 469 -123.64 46.17 81.91
N GLU A 470 -122.67 47.03 81.63
CA GLU A 470 -121.64 47.43 82.60
C GLU A 470 -122.24 48.14 83.80
N ARG A 471 -123.22 49.02 83.60
CA ARG A 471 -123.96 49.70 84.67
C ARG A 471 -124.76 48.71 85.51
N HIS A 472 -125.32 47.67 84.89
CA HIS A 472 -126.01 46.59 85.58
C HIS A 472 -125.04 45.69 86.37
N LYS A 473 -123.88 45.36 85.80
CA LYS A 473 -122.77 44.67 86.50
C LYS A 473 -122.27 45.49 87.68
N PHE A 474 -122.09 46.80 87.52
CA PHE A 474 -121.67 47.72 88.57
C PHE A 474 -122.71 47.85 89.70
N LYS A 475 -124.00 47.93 89.36
CA LYS A 475 -125.09 47.90 90.37
C LYS A 475 -125.10 46.60 91.16
N ARG A 476 -124.99 45.43 90.49
CA ARG A 476 -124.87 44.13 91.16
C ARG A 476 -123.63 44.07 92.06
N ALA A 477 -122.48 44.51 91.58
CA ALA A 477 -121.26 44.58 92.37
C ALA A 477 -121.40 45.49 93.60
N LYS A 478 -122.12 46.61 93.49
CA LYS A 478 -122.38 47.54 94.61
C LYS A 478 -123.33 46.95 95.66
N VAL A 479 -124.36 46.20 95.24
CA VAL A 479 -125.26 45.48 96.16
C VAL A 479 -124.50 44.37 96.87
N ALA A 480 -123.78 43.51 96.12
CA ALA A 480 -122.93 42.46 96.68
C ALA A 480 -121.90 43.02 97.66
N ALA A 481 -121.27 44.17 97.35
CA ALA A 481 -120.32 44.81 98.27
C ALA A 481 -120.96 45.33 99.57
N ARG A 482 -122.23 45.76 99.55
CA ARG A 482 -122.96 46.14 100.78
C ARG A 482 -123.34 44.93 101.60
N GLU A 483 -123.84 43.87 100.96
CA GLU A 483 -124.13 42.60 101.61
C GLU A 483 -122.87 42.02 102.26
N LEU A 484 -121.74 42.02 101.55
CA LEU A 484 -120.46 41.54 102.06
C LEU A 484 -119.96 42.38 103.24
N ARG A 485 -120.12 43.71 103.20
CA ARG A 485 -119.83 44.58 104.36
C ARG A 485 -120.73 44.30 105.56
N ASN A 486 -122.01 44.01 105.33
CA ASN A 486 -122.95 43.62 106.38
C ASN A 486 -122.57 42.25 106.97
N PHE A 487 -122.23 41.28 106.12
CA PHE A 487 -121.69 39.98 106.52
C PHE A 487 -120.41 40.14 107.35
N SER A 488 -119.43 40.94 106.91
CA SER A 488 -118.20 41.18 107.69
C SER A 488 -118.46 41.92 109.01
N ARG A 489 -119.50 42.77 109.09
CA ARG A 489 -119.94 43.39 110.35
C ARG A 489 -120.59 42.38 111.27
N LEU A 490 -121.48 41.54 110.74
CA LEU A 490 -122.13 40.46 111.47
C LEU A 490 -121.09 39.45 111.99
N GLU A 491 -120.13 39.07 111.14
CA GLU A 491 -119.01 38.20 111.48
C GLU A 491 -118.13 38.81 112.56
N ARG A 492 -117.76 40.10 112.48
CA ARG A 492 -117.05 40.77 113.58
C ARG A 492 -117.86 40.83 114.87
N ASN A 493 -119.17 41.07 114.79
CA ASN A 493 -120.03 41.14 115.97
C ASN A 493 -120.22 39.76 116.60
N LEU A 494 -120.36 38.70 115.81
CA LEU A 494 -120.40 37.31 116.29
C LEU A 494 -119.07 36.91 116.92
N ARG A 495 -117.94 37.22 116.27
CA ARG A 495 -116.60 36.99 116.85
C ARG A 495 -116.42 37.74 118.17
N ARG A 496 -116.89 39.00 118.27
CA ARG A 496 -116.88 39.78 119.53
C ARG A 496 -117.84 39.25 120.59
N ALA A 497 -118.99 38.68 120.23
CA ALA A 497 -119.97 38.16 121.17
C ALA A 497 -119.58 36.80 121.78
N CYS A 498 -118.72 36.04 121.07
CA CYS A 498 -118.21 34.76 121.55
C CYS A 498 -116.87 34.85 122.32
N GLU A 499 -116.20 36.01 122.32
CA GLU A 499 -115.00 36.22 123.13
C GLU A 499 -115.41 36.59 124.58
N PRO A 500 -114.95 35.85 125.62
CA PRO A 500 -115.27 36.16 127.00
C PRO A 500 -114.61 37.49 127.45
N PRO A 501 -115.29 38.29 128.30
CA PRO A 501 -114.89 39.67 128.57
C PRO A 501 -113.62 39.77 129.42
N VAL A 502 -112.53 40.27 128.82
CA VAL A 502 -111.36 40.73 129.57
C VAL A 502 -111.63 42.11 130.14
N SER A 503 -111.42 42.18 131.46
CA SER A 503 -111.44 43.32 132.33
C SER A 503 -110.73 44.56 131.78
N SER A 504 -111.39 45.71 131.99
CA SER A 504 -110.74 46.96 132.39
C SER A 504 -109.95 47.76 131.34
N ARG A 505 -110.59 48.89 130.99
CA ARG A 505 -110.10 50.28 131.05
C ARG A 505 -109.70 51.00 129.77
N SER A 506 -110.19 52.25 129.78
CA SER A 506 -109.70 53.46 129.13
C SER A 506 -110.09 53.64 127.66
N ALA A 507 -111.09 54.49 127.39
CA ALA A 507 -111.01 55.96 127.32
C ALA A 507 -110.50 56.41 125.94
N VAL A 508 -111.39 56.90 125.07
CA VAL A 508 -111.74 58.32 124.85
C VAL A 508 -110.82 58.99 123.81
N VAL A 509 -111.38 59.12 122.58
CA VAL A 509 -111.43 60.35 121.72
C VAL A 509 -110.08 60.88 121.13
N PRO A 510 -110.01 61.67 120.02
CA PRO A 510 -111.01 62.13 119.04
C PRO A 510 -110.73 61.81 117.55
N VAL A 511 -111.77 62.06 116.75
CA VAL A 511 -111.80 62.18 115.28
C VAL A 511 -111.22 63.53 114.84
N VAL A 512 -110.28 63.52 113.89
CA VAL A 512 -109.87 64.72 113.12
C VAL A 512 -110.43 64.63 111.70
N LYS A 513 -111.11 65.71 111.31
CA LYS A 513 -111.75 65.96 110.01
C LYS A 513 -110.70 66.09 108.90
N ARG A 514 -111.01 65.55 107.71
CA ARG A 514 -110.32 65.87 106.45
C ARG A 514 -110.95 67.11 105.83
N VAL A 515 -110.10 68.01 105.36
CA VAL A 515 -110.42 69.09 104.41
C VAL A 515 -109.85 68.69 103.05
N ASP A 516 -110.61 69.02 102.02
CA ASP A 516 -110.31 68.94 100.59
C ASP A 516 -108.98 69.58 100.19
N ASN A 517 -108.48 69.22 98.98
CA ASN A 517 -107.85 70.11 97.98
C ASN A 517 -107.12 69.27 96.91
N LYS A 518 -107.48 69.36 95.62
CA LYS A 518 -107.18 70.39 94.58
C LYS A 518 -105.87 70.13 93.82
N LYS A 519 -105.97 70.32 92.48
CA LYS A 519 -104.96 70.90 91.55
C LYS A 519 -103.73 70.01 91.28
N MET A 520 -102.91 70.15 90.24
CA MET A 520 -102.86 70.85 88.95
C MET A 520 -101.62 70.29 88.22
N ARG A 521 -101.59 70.45 86.89
CA ARG A 521 -100.42 70.78 86.03
C ARG A 521 -99.20 69.85 85.89
N ASP A 522 -98.83 69.78 84.61
CA ASP A 522 -97.51 69.90 83.97
C ASP A 522 -96.34 69.04 84.48
N GLN A 523 -95.64 68.35 83.56
CA GLN A 523 -94.31 68.76 83.06
C GLN A 523 -93.61 67.62 82.29
N LYS A 524 -92.87 68.02 81.25
CA LYS A 524 -91.85 67.26 80.52
C LYS A 524 -90.73 66.79 81.44
N ILE A 525 -90.18 65.58 81.24
CA ILE A 525 -88.80 65.24 81.63
C ILE A 525 -88.15 64.28 80.61
N LYS A 526 -86.91 64.60 80.22
CA LYS A 526 -85.91 63.79 79.50
C LYS A 526 -85.20 62.82 80.46
N ALA A 527 -84.73 61.67 79.98
CA ALA A 527 -83.55 60.92 80.49
C ALA A 527 -83.44 59.57 79.73
N LYS A 528 -82.32 58.87 79.57
CA LYS A 528 -80.85 59.07 79.65
C LYS A 528 -80.27 57.72 79.16
N ALA A 529 -79.10 57.75 78.53
CA ALA A 529 -78.31 56.56 78.21
C ALA A 529 -77.84 55.82 79.47
N VAL A 530 -77.76 54.49 79.40
CA VAL A 530 -77.06 53.64 80.37
C VAL A 530 -76.22 52.63 79.60
N THR A 531 -74.90 52.81 79.67
CA THR A 531 -73.85 51.83 79.39
C THR A 531 -73.86 50.75 80.47
N LYS A 532 -73.78 49.47 80.09
CA LYS A 532 -73.44 48.37 81.00
C LYS A 532 -72.28 47.56 80.42
N GLN A 533 -71.24 47.43 81.23
CA GLN A 533 -70.14 46.49 81.07
C GLN A 533 -70.69 45.06 81.18
N TYR A 534 -70.28 44.17 80.28
CA TYR A 534 -70.60 42.75 80.32
C TYR A 534 -69.49 41.98 81.03
N ASN A 535 -69.85 41.11 81.97
CA ASN A 535 -69.00 40.04 82.46
C ASN A 535 -69.13 38.88 81.48
N ILE A 536 -68.01 38.38 80.94
CA ILE A 536 -67.98 37.32 79.93
C ILE A 536 -68.20 35.96 80.60
N THR A 537 -69.06 35.13 80.02
CA THR A 537 -69.38 33.76 80.47
C THR A 537 -68.34 32.77 79.91
N ASP A 538 -68.02 31.68 80.62
CA ASP A 538 -66.96 30.73 80.19
C ASP A 538 -67.20 30.12 78.79
N SER A 539 -68.46 29.98 78.36
CA SER A 539 -68.83 29.54 77.01
C SER A 539 -68.54 30.59 75.92
N GLU A 540 -68.58 31.88 76.26
CA GLU A 540 -68.26 32.98 75.34
C GLU A 540 -66.74 33.14 75.18
N LYS A 541 -65.97 32.79 76.22
CA LYS A 541 -64.50 32.69 76.14
C LYS A 541 -64.04 31.56 75.21
N GLU A 542 -64.67 30.38 75.27
CA GLU A 542 -64.35 29.28 74.34
C GLU A 542 -64.67 29.67 72.90
N TYR A 543 -65.82 30.31 72.65
CA TYR A 543 -66.16 30.78 71.31
C TYR A 543 -65.16 31.81 70.76
N LEU A 544 -64.78 32.79 71.58
CA LEU A 544 -63.81 33.83 71.20
C LEU A 544 -62.40 33.28 70.94
N THR A 545 -61.98 32.24 71.65
CA THR A 545 -60.66 31.63 71.47
C THR A 545 -60.59 30.60 70.33
N LEU A 546 -61.70 29.92 70.01
CA LEU A 546 -61.76 28.91 68.96
C LEU A 546 -62.09 29.46 67.57
N PHE A 547 -62.85 30.56 67.48
CA PHE A 547 -63.43 31.02 66.20
C PHE A 547 -63.09 32.46 65.83
N THR A 548 -62.32 33.18 66.66
CA THR A 548 -61.80 34.53 66.35
C THR A 548 -60.36 34.71 66.84
N ASP A 549 -59.59 35.62 66.23
CA ASP A 549 -58.19 35.91 66.63
C ASP A 549 -58.09 36.80 67.90
N TRP A 550 -59.04 36.68 68.82
CA TRP A 550 -59.13 37.54 70.01
C TRP A 550 -58.05 37.19 71.06
N THR A 551 -57.46 38.21 71.68
CA THR A 551 -56.47 38.06 72.77
C THR A 551 -56.88 38.85 74.02
N GLU A 552 -56.44 38.40 75.20
CA GLU A 552 -56.94 38.87 76.52
C GLU A 552 -56.79 40.38 76.82
N ASN A 553 -56.07 41.13 75.98
CA ASN A 553 -55.86 42.57 76.14
C ASN A 553 -56.77 43.46 75.27
N GLU A 554 -57.64 42.87 74.43
CA GLU A 554 -58.56 43.60 73.56
C GLU A 554 -60.01 43.56 74.04
N ASP A 555 -60.76 44.64 73.84
CA ASP A 555 -62.14 44.80 74.34
C ASP A 555 -63.12 43.86 73.58
N PRO A 556 -63.72 42.85 74.26
CA PRO A 556 -64.44 41.75 73.60
C PRO A 556 -65.78 42.16 72.98
N ALA A 557 -66.29 43.37 73.29
CA ALA A 557 -67.53 43.89 72.72
C ALA A 557 -67.46 44.19 71.22
N ASN A 558 -66.25 44.30 70.64
CA ASN A 558 -66.08 44.53 69.20
C ASN A 558 -66.32 43.26 68.36
N TYR A 559 -66.09 42.07 68.94
CA TYR A 559 -66.21 40.79 68.25
C TYR A 559 -67.55 40.08 68.53
N LEU A 560 -68.35 40.61 69.47
CA LEU A 560 -69.65 40.07 69.89
C LEU A 560 -70.86 40.89 69.38
N ARG A 561 -70.68 41.78 68.40
CA ARG A 561 -71.81 42.49 67.77
C ARG A 561 -72.46 41.64 66.68
N ASP A 562 -73.43 40.84 67.13
CA ASP A 562 -74.78 40.67 66.55
C ASP A 562 -75.37 39.33 67.01
N PHE A 563 -75.72 39.28 68.29
CA PHE A 563 -76.64 38.27 68.83
C PHE A 563 -77.81 38.95 69.56
N THR A 564 -78.36 40.02 69.00
CA THR A 564 -79.68 40.53 69.39
C THR A 564 -80.42 41.17 68.20
N ASP A 565 -80.90 40.35 67.28
CA ASP A 565 -82.31 40.42 66.87
C ASP A 565 -82.83 38.97 66.84
N SER A 566 -83.53 38.65 67.94
CA SER A 566 -84.42 37.52 68.27
C SER A 566 -84.36 36.23 67.44
N LYS A 567 -84.08 35.07 68.04
CA LYS A 567 -85.06 34.31 68.84
C LYS A 567 -86.42 34.20 68.15
N GLU A 568 -86.54 33.20 67.27
CA GLU A 568 -87.20 31.94 67.65
C GLU A 568 -86.22 30.78 67.59
#